data_AF-A0A6P6M3J5-F1
#
_entry.id   AF-A0A6P6M3J5-F1
#
_cell.length_a   1.000
_cell.length_b   1.000
_cell.length_c   1.000
_cell.angle_alpha   90.00
_cell.angle_beta   90.00
_cell.angle_gamma   90.00
#
_symmetry.space_group_name_H-M   'P 1'
#
loop_
_entity.id
_entity.type
_entity.pdbx_description
1 polymer ?
#
loop_
_entity_poly.entity_id
_entity_poly.type
_entity_poly.pdbx_seq_one_letter_code
_entity_poly.pdbx_strand_id
1 'polypeptide(L)'
;MSLPEQFANNLEKQLGKTSRFGTLPFTVVLIGLQYLMDREFSCPCTPGLNEVLISFILLGPALLALTVMMFMRRPCRRKSKNITEIFLFTLIPPSLWMFLLLFDGAYIACGMAHWEGDYVLDEKLQIKWCKPTGINDTEVKGTELLHLTEKITFYSRLSALALLSVLCISILTAVIYRDCKNRTLKQLDKRDEPTQQTSLSSSEVQRPSV
;
A
#
# COMPACT_ATOMS: atom_id res chain seq x y z
N MET A 1 -16.69 25.81 8.71
CA MET A 1 -15.77 25.11 7.78
C MET A 1 -15.73 23.65 8.16
N SER A 2 -16.15 22.76 7.27
CA SER A 2 -16.24 21.32 7.53
C SER A 2 -14.87 20.66 7.46
N LEU A 3 -14.61 19.70 8.37
CA LEU A 3 -13.40 18.86 8.44
C LEU A 3 -12.83 18.41 7.07
N PRO A 4 -13.64 17.97 6.08
CA PRO A 4 -13.14 17.60 4.75
C PRO A 4 -12.48 18.75 3.96
N GLU A 5 -12.95 20.00 4.08
CA GLU A 5 -12.36 21.14 3.36
C GLU A 5 -11.00 21.53 3.93
N GLN A 6 -10.84 21.42 5.25
CA GLN A 6 -9.57 21.68 5.92
C GLN A 6 -8.53 20.61 5.58
N PHE A 7 -8.96 19.36 5.41
CA PHE A 7 -8.10 18.27 4.95
C PHE A 7 -7.66 18.49 3.49
N ALA A 8 -8.59 18.87 2.61
CA ALA A 8 -8.31 19.15 1.20
C ALA A 8 -7.30 20.30 1.02
N ASN A 9 -7.51 21.43 1.71
CA ASN A 9 -6.63 22.60 1.61
C ASN A 9 -5.23 22.35 2.17
N ASN A 10 -5.12 21.51 3.22
CA ASN A 10 -3.82 21.10 3.75
C ASN A 10 -3.11 20.09 2.85
N LEU A 11 -3.87 19.20 2.18
CA LEU A 11 -3.35 18.25 1.21
C LEU A 11 -2.76 19.00 0.00
N GLU A 12 -3.45 20.00 -0.52
CA GLU A 12 -3.00 20.83 -1.64
C GLU A 12 -1.69 21.59 -1.31
N LYS A 13 -1.60 22.17 -0.12
CA LYS A 13 -0.36 22.82 0.35
C LYS A 13 0.82 21.86 0.51
N GLN A 14 0.56 20.61 0.89
CA GLN A 14 1.58 19.55 0.96
C GLN A 14 1.97 19.03 -0.44
N LEU A 15 1.04 19.03 -1.39
CA LEU A 15 1.24 18.72 -2.82
C LEU A 15 2.23 19.70 -3.47
N GLY A 16 2.07 21.01 -3.22
CA GLY A 16 2.91 22.04 -3.84
C GLY A 16 4.37 22.07 -3.35
N LYS A 17 4.66 21.52 -2.17
CA LYS A 17 5.99 21.56 -1.54
C LYS A 17 6.85 20.32 -1.80
N THR A 18 6.27 19.20 -2.22
CA THR A 18 6.99 17.93 -2.34
C THR A 18 7.30 17.63 -3.80
N SER A 19 8.48 18.05 -4.28
CA SER A 19 9.06 17.64 -5.56
C SER A 19 9.50 16.15 -5.54
N ARG A 20 8.55 15.25 -5.28
CA ARG A 20 8.60 13.82 -5.60
C ARG A 20 7.26 13.45 -6.22
N PHE A 21 7.13 13.80 -7.49
CA PHE A 21 5.95 13.64 -8.34
C PHE A 21 5.63 12.18 -8.69
N GLY A 22 5.69 11.25 -7.73
CA GLY A 22 5.69 9.81 -8.00
C GLY A 22 4.60 8.98 -7.33
N THR A 23 3.99 9.41 -6.21
CA THR A 23 3.09 8.54 -5.43
C THR A 23 1.69 9.11 -5.21
N LEU A 24 1.55 10.43 -5.11
CA LEU A 24 0.26 11.10 -4.90
C LEU A 24 -0.80 10.89 -6.01
N PRO A 25 -0.47 10.97 -7.31
CA PRO A 25 -1.48 10.72 -8.34
C PRO A 25 -1.96 9.26 -8.33
N PHE A 26 -1.05 8.31 -8.05
CA PHE A 26 -1.39 6.89 -7.98
C PHE A 26 -2.32 6.57 -6.82
N THR A 27 -2.12 7.18 -5.65
CA THR A 27 -3.05 7.00 -4.52
C THR A 27 -4.44 7.53 -4.83
N VAL A 28 -4.54 8.69 -5.52
CA VAL A 28 -5.84 9.25 -5.93
C VAL A 28 -6.54 8.33 -6.92
N VAL A 29 -5.82 7.79 -7.91
CA VAL A 29 -6.38 6.85 -8.88
C VAL A 29 -6.86 5.56 -8.21
N LEU A 30 -6.09 5.00 -7.27
CA LEU A 30 -6.48 3.78 -6.56
C LEU A 30 -7.73 3.99 -5.68
N ILE A 31 -7.82 5.13 -4.98
CA ILE A 31 -9.01 5.47 -4.19
C ILE A 31 -10.22 5.70 -5.11
N GLY A 32 -10.03 6.39 -6.23
CA GLY A 32 -11.09 6.60 -7.23
C GLY A 32 -11.58 5.28 -7.83
N LEU A 33 -10.66 4.37 -8.16
CA LEU A 33 -11.01 3.03 -8.65
C LEU A 33 -11.78 2.24 -7.59
N GLN A 34 -11.33 2.27 -6.33
CA GLN A 34 -12.06 1.62 -5.23
C GLN A 34 -13.48 2.17 -5.08
N TYR A 35 -13.64 3.49 -5.17
CA TYR A 35 -14.93 4.14 -5.09
C TYR A 35 -15.88 3.74 -6.24
N LEU A 36 -15.36 3.66 -7.47
CA LEU A 36 -16.14 3.20 -8.62
C LEU A 36 -16.55 1.74 -8.45
N MET A 37 -15.65 0.88 -7.99
CA MET A 37 -15.99 -0.51 -7.72
C MET A 37 -17.04 -0.63 -6.63
N ASP A 38 -16.94 0.06 -5.50
CA ASP A 38 -17.94 -0.06 -4.42
C ASP A 38 -19.36 0.36 -4.86
N ARG A 39 -19.46 1.26 -5.85
CA ARG A 39 -20.74 1.70 -6.43
C ARG A 39 -21.36 0.67 -7.37
N GLU A 40 -20.56 0.02 -8.20
CA GLU A 40 -21.04 -0.88 -9.27
C GLU A 40 -20.96 -2.35 -8.88
N PHE A 41 -20.19 -2.68 -7.85
CA PHE A 41 -19.94 -4.05 -7.45
C PHE A 41 -21.17 -4.68 -6.82
N SER A 42 -21.57 -5.83 -7.40
CA SER A 42 -22.55 -6.75 -6.83
C SER A 42 -21.96 -8.14 -6.91
N CYS A 43 -21.93 -8.85 -5.77
CA CYS A 43 -21.45 -10.23 -5.75
C CYS A 43 -22.43 -11.11 -6.53
N PRO A 44 -21.98 -11.98 -7.44
CA PRO A 44 -22.89 -12.85 -8.18
C PRO A 44 -23.44 -13.99 -7.32
N CYS A 45 -22.91 -14.18 -6.10
CA CYS A 45 -23.36 -15.17 -5.13
C CYS A 45 -23.51 -16.57 -5.74
N THR A 46 -22.52 -16.96 -6.54
CA THR A 46 -22.45 -18.28 -7.20
C THR A 46 -21.13 -18.94 -6.82
N PRO A 47 -21.17 -20.16 -6.22
CA PRO A 47 -19.97 -20.85 -5.79
C PRO A 47 -18.96 -21.01 -6.94
N GLY A 48 -17.69 -20.76 -6.69
CA GLY A 48 -16.62 -20.79 -7.70
C GLY A 48 -16.47 -19.49 -8.50
N LEU A 49 -17.57 -18.90 -9.02
CA LEU A 49 -17.48 -17.60 -9.71
C LEU A 49 -17.08 -16.48 -8.73
N ASN A 50 -17.58 -16.55 -7.50
CA ASN A 50 -17.22 -15.64 -6.42
C ASN A 50 -15.69 -15.59 -6.20
N GLU A 51 -15.05 -16.74 -6.02
CA GLU A 51 -13.62 -16.84 -5.75
C GLU A 51 -12.79 -16.32 -6.94
N VAL A 52 -13.16 -16.71 -8.16
CA VAL A 52 -12.46 -16.28 -9.38
C VAL A 52 -12.57 -14.77 -9.57
N LEU A 53 -13.77 -14.20 -9.45
CA LEU A 53 -14.01 -12.77 -9.60
C LEU A 53 -13.20 -11.96 -8.58
N ILE A 54 -13.27 -12.34 -7.30
CA ILE A 54 -12.57 -11.64 -6.22
C ILE A 54 -11.05 -11.76 -6.38
N SER A 55 -10.55 -12.92 -6.84
CA SER A 55 -9.13 -13.11 -7.15
C SER A 55 -8.65 -12.12 -8.22
N PHE A 56 -9.43 -11.92 -9.29
CA PHE A 56 -9.10 -10.93 -10.32
C PHE A 56 -9.17 -9.48 -9.82
N ILE A 57 -10.17 -9.15 -9.00
CA ILE A 57 -10.32 -7.80 -8.41
C ILE A 57 -9.16 -7.48 -7.45
N LEU A 58 -8.68 -8.47 -6.69
CA LEU A 58 -7.51 -8.31 -5.82
C LEU A 58 -6.22 -8.19 -6.63
N LEU A 59 -5.98 -9.15 -7.53
CA LEU A 59 -4.67 -9.30 -8.16
C LEU A 59 -4.48 -8.37 -9.37
N GLY A 60 -5.51 -8.13 -10.17
CA GLY A 60 -5.44 -7.37 -11.42
C GLY A 60 -4.92 -5.94 -11.20
N PRO A 61 -5.61 -5.09 -10.41
CA PRO A 61 -5.17 -3.73 -10.14
C PRO A 61 -3.85 -3.67 -9.35
N ALA A 62 -3.58 -4.64 -8.48
CA ALA A 62 -2.29 -4.73 -7.78
C ALA A 62 -1.13 -4.96 -8.77
N LEU A 63 -1.25 -5.92 -9.69
CA LEU A 63 -0.25 -6.18 -10.72
C LEU A 63 -0.11 -5.00 -11.69
N LEU A 64 -1.20 -4.35 -12.06
CA LEU A 64 -1.17 -3.14 -12.89
C LEU A 64 -0.41 -2.01 -12.18
N ALA A 65 -0.72 -1.75 -10.91
CA ALA A 65 -0.02 -0.73 -10.13
C ALA A 65 1.48 -1.04 -10.00
N LEU A 66 1.82 -2.31 -9.76
CA LEU A 66 3.21 -2.77 -9.68
C LEU A 66 3.96 -2.57 -11.00
N THR A 67 3.36 -2.99 -12.12
CA THR A 67 3.98 -2.86 -13.45
C THR A 67 4.21 -1.40 -13.85
N VAL A 68 3.22 -0.54 -13.64
CA VAL A 68 3.36 0.90 -13.91
C VAL A 68 4.44 1.52 -13.04
N MET A 69 4.49 1.19 -11.74
CA MET A 69 5.55 1.68 -10.86
C MET A 69 6.95 1.23 -11.27
N MET A 70 7.09 -0.03 -11.68
CA MET A 70 8.35 -0.59 -12.17
C MET A 70 8.80 0.11 -13.46
N PHE A 71 7.87 0.35 -14.39
CA PHE A 71 8.14 1.06 -15.64
C PHE A 71 8.58 2.52 -15.39
N MET A 72 7.90 3.22 -14.47
CA MET A 72 8.22 4.61 -14.12
C MET A 72 9.57 4.73 -13.41
N ARG A 73 9.92 3.75 -12.55
CA ARG A 73 11.16 3.81 -11.75
C ARG A 73 12.40 3.29 -12.45
N ARG A 74 12.25 2.46 -13.48
CA ARG A 74 13.33 1.88 -14.30
C ARG A 74 14.49 1.36 -13.44
N PRO A 75 14.27 0.36 -12.56
CA PRO A 75 15.26 -0.11 -11.59
C PRO A 75 16.61 -0.45 -12.21
N CYS A 76 16.60 -1.12 -13.38
CA CYS A 76 17.82 -1.56 -14.06
C CYS A 76 18.62 -0.44 -14.75
N ARG A 77 18.03 0.75 -14.97
CA ARG A 77 18.71 1.87 -15.64
C ARG A 77 19.43 2.80 -14.64
N ARG A 78 19.10 2.71 -13.35
CA ARG A 78 19.81 3.43 -12.28
C ARG A 78 20.97 2.56 -11.79
N LYS A 79 22.20 3.11 -11.78
CA LYS A 79 23.35 2.57 -11.04
C LYS A 79 23.18 2.74 -9.51
N SER A 80 22.01 2.36 -8.99
CA SER A 80 21.63 2.53 -7.59
C SER A 80 22.12 1.35 -6.76
N LYS A 81 22.82 1.63 -5.66
CA LYS A 81 23.28 0.61 -4.68
C LYS A 81 22.17 0.09 -3.76
N ASN A 82 20.96 0.66 -3.80
CA ASN A 82 19.88 0.33 -2.86
C ASN A 82 18.66 -0.26 -3.59
N ILE A 83 18.80 -1.51 -4.04
CA ILE A 83 17.72 -2.27 -4.68
C ILE A 83 16.51 -2.42 -3.75
N THR A 84 16.75 -2.69 -2.46
CA THR A 84 15.71 -2.85 -1.42
C THR A 84 14.80 -1.63 -1.29
N GLU A 85 15.35 -0.42 -1.42
CA GLU A 85 14.58 0.83 -1.34
C GLU A 85 13.64 0.97 -2.55
N ILE A 86 14.11 0.59 -3.73
CA ILE A 86 13.31 0.63 -4.95
C ILE A 86 12.13 -0.35 -4.83
N PHE A 87 12.38 -1.55 -4.31
CA PHE A 87 11.33 -2.54 -4.06
C PHE A 87 10.32 -2.08 -3.01
N LEU A 88 10.77 -1.56 -1.86
CA LEU A 88 9.86 -1.09 -0.80
C LEU A 88 8.87 -0.06 -1.31
N PHE A 89 9.35 0.94 -2.05
CA PHE A 89 8.47 1.99 -2.55
C PHE A 89 7.64 1.58 -3.78
N THR A 90 8.05 0.56 -4.55
CA THR A 90 7.23 0.03 -5.67
C THR A 90 6.09 -0.84 -5.17
N LEU A 91 6.24 -1.45 -3.99
CA LEU A 91 5.20 -2.24 -3.33
C LEU A 91 4.14 -1.36 -2.63
N ILE A 92 4.39 -0.08 -2.37
CA ILE A 92 3.41 0.78 -1.69
C ILE A 92 2.05 0.80 -2.40
N PRO A 93 1.94 1.10 -3.71
CA PRO A 93 0.64 1.12 -4.38
C PRO A 93 -0.12 -0.21 -4.39
N PRO A 94 0.47 -1.37 -4.76
CA PRO A 94 -0.26 -2.64 -4.69
C PRO A 94 -0.63 -3.00 -3.25
N SER A 95 0.22 -2.69 -2.27
CA SER A 95 -0.14 -2.91 -0.86
C SER A 95 -1.29 -2.02 -0.39
N LEU A 96 -1.36 -0.76 -0.84
CA LEU A 96 -2.49 0.13 -0.56
C LEU A 96 -3.78 -0.38 -1.21
N TRP A 97 -3.72 -0.91 -2.42
CA TRP A 97 -4.86 -1.54 -3.06
C TRP A 97 -5.41 -2.72 -2.23
N MET A 98 -4.53 -3.63 -1.84
CA MET A 98 -4.90 -4.77 -0.97
C MET A 98 -5.48 -4.29 0.35
N PHE A 99 -4.89 -3.26 0.96
CA PHE A 99 -5.41 -2.67 2.19
C PHE A 99 -6.85 -2.16 2.01
N LEU A 100 -7.16 -1.42 0.94
CA LEU A 100 -8.50 -0.88 0.70
C LEU A 100 -9.55 -1.99 0.60
N LEU A 101 -9.26 -3.07 -0.15
CA LEU A 101 -10.18 -4.19 -0.31
C LEU A 101 -10.36 -5.02 0.97
N LEU A 102 -9.27 -5.26 1.70
CA LEU A 102 -9.32 -5.97 2.98
C LEU A 102 -10.07 -5.15 4.04
N PHE A 103 -9.89 -3.83 4.05
CA PHE A 103 -10.53 -2.93 5.01
C PHE A 103 -12.03 -2.81 4.77
N ASP A 104 -12.46 -2.78 3.52
CA ASP A 104 -13.88 -2.88 3.16
C ASP A 104 -14.48 -4.19 3.70
N GLY A 105 -13.85 -5.31 3.34
CA GLY A 105 -14.19 -6.65 3.80
C GLY A 105 -15.33 -7.31 3.01
N ALA A 106 -16.18 -6.55 2.29
CA ALA A 106 -17.27 -7.11 1.48
C ALA A 106 -16.74 -7.98 0.32
N TYR A 107 -15.59 -7.62 -0.26
CA TYR A 107 -14.94 -8.40 -1.32
C TYR A 107 -14.48 -9.76 -0.81
N ILE A 108 -13.85 -9.80 0.36
CA ILE A 108 -13.38 -11.07 0.96
C ILE A 108 -14.56 -11.93 1.41
N ALA A 109 -15.60 -11.31 1.98
CA ALA A 109 -16.85 -12.00 2.31
C ALA A 109 -17.48 -12.66 1.08
N CYS A 110 -17.57 -11.94 -0.05
CA CYS A 110 -18.06 -12.50 -1.32
C CYS A 110 -17.18 -13.67 -1.78
N GLY A 111 -15.85 -13.51 -1.79
CA GLY A 111 -14.92 -14.54 -2.28
C GLY A 111 -14.96 -15.82 -1.47
N MET A 112 -15.28 -15.72 -0.18
CA MET A 112 -15.42 -16.85 0.74
C MET A 112 -16.85 -17.45 0.76
N ALA A 113 -17.82 -16.80 0.11
CA ALA A 113 -19.19 -17.31 0.06
C ALA A 113 -19.26 -18.51 -0.90
N HIS A 114 -19.38 -19.70 -0.34
CA HIS A 114 -19.48 -20.97 -1.08
C HIS A 114 -20.93 -21.40 -1.35
N TRP A 115 -21.91 -20.50 -1.20
CA TRP A 115 -23.33 -20.80 -1.33
C TRP A 115 -23.99 -19.91 -2.38
N GLU A 116 -25.10 -20.41 -2.92
CA GLU A 116 -25.97 -19.64 -3.81
C GLU A 116 -26.87 -18.72 -3.01
N GLY A 117 -27.12 -17.52 -3.53
CA GLY A 117 -27.97 -16.55 -2.86
C GLY A 117 -28.13 -15.23 -3.59
N ASP A 118 -28.80 -14.30 -2.95
CA ASP A 118 -29.01 -12.94 -3.42
C ASP A 118 -28.10 -11.98 -2.68
N TYR A 119 -27.40 -11.11 -3.43
CA TYR A 119 -26.53 -10.10 -2.82
C TYR A 119 -27.37 -8.95 -2.25
N VAL A 120 -27.36 -8.80 -0.93
CA VAL A 120 -28.20 -7.84 -0.22
C VAL A 120 -27.41 -7.09 0.86
N LEU A 121 -27.87 -5.88 1.18
CA LEU A 121 -27.40 -5.13 2.34
C LEU A 121 -28.25 -5.50 3.56
N ASP A 122 -27.61 -5.99 4.62
CA ASP A 122 -28.28 -6.12 5.92
C ASP A 122 -28.39 -4.74 6.57
N GLU A 123 -29.61 -4.23 6.72
CA GLU A 123 -29.86 -2.89 7.26
C GLU A 123 -29.45 -2.75 8.74
N LYS A 124 -29.49 -3.83 9.52
CA LYS A 124 -29.17 -3.79 10.96
C LYS A 124 -27.67 -3.72 11.17
N LEU A 125 -26.93 -4.50 10.39
CA LEU A 125 -25.48 -4.66 10.52
C LEU A 125 -24.69 -3.75 9.58
N GLN A 126 -25.36 -3.16 8.57
CA GLN A 126 -24.74 -2.37 7.50
C GLN A 126 -23.65 -3.16 6.75
N ILE A 127 -23.88 -4.47 6.55
CA ILE A 127 -22.96 -5.40 5.88
C ILE A 127 -23.61 -5.89 4.58
N LYS A 128 -22.86 -5.84 3.48
CA LYS A 128 -23.26 -6.45 2.20
C LYS A 128 -22.86 -7.92 2.20
N TRP A 129 -23.79 -8.83 1.90
CA TRP A 129 -23.54 -10.27 1.92
C TRP A 129 -24.45 -11.03 0.95
N CYS A 130 -24.11 -12.30 0.69
CA CYS A 130 -24.95 -13.21 -0.09
C CYS A 130 -25.96 -13.90 0.82
N LYS A 131 -27.23 -13.50 0.75
CA LYS A 131 -28.31 -14.14 1.51
C LYS A 131 -28.78 -15.41 0.78
N PRO A 132 -28.75 -16.59 1.42
CA PRO A 132 -29.08 -17.85 0.74
C PRO A 132 -30.56 -17.91 0.32
N THR A 133 -30.81 -18.42 -0.89
CA THR A 133 -32.16 -18.51 -1.49
C THR A 133 -32.50 -19.98 -1.77
N GLY A 134 -32.95 -20.75 -0.75
CA GLY A 134 -33.30 -22.18 -0.92
C GLY A 134 -33.83 -22.91 0.34
N ILE A 135 -35.12 -23.28 0.28
CA ILE A 135 -35.95 -24.28 1.01
C ILE A 135 -35.72 -24.54 2.54
N ASN A 136 -36.75 -24.16 3.30
CA ASN A 136 -37.29 -24.63 4.60
C ASN A 136 -36.45 -24.62 5.88
N ASP A 137 -35.11 -24.60 5.84
CA ASP A 137 -34.26 -24.43 7.04
C ASP A 137 -33.52 -23.07 7.04
N THR A 138 -34.02 -22.11 6.26
CA THR A 138 -33.31 -20.90 5.82
C THR A 138 -33.01 -19.89 6.91
N GLU A 139 -33.80 -19.84 7.99
CA GLU A 139 -33.58 -18.85 9.03
C GLU A 139 -32.38 -19.21 9.92
N VAL A 140 -32.29 -20.47 10.37
CA VAL A 140 -31.16 -20.94 11.18
C VAL A 140 -29.87 -21.02 10.35
N LYS A 141 -29.93 -21.56 9.13
CA LYS A 141 -28.75 -21.58 8.24
C LYS A 141 -28.35 -20.16 7.80
N GLY A 142 -29.32 -19.28 7.58
CA GLY A 142 -29.07 -17.89 7.23
C GLY A 142 -28.35 -17.12 8.32
N THR A 143 -28.73 -17.31 9.59
CA THR A 143 -28.04 -16.66 10.72
C THR A 143 -26.64 -17.21 10.93
N GLU A 144 -26.42 -18.51 10.76
CA GLU A 144 -25.07 -19.10 10.81
C GLU A 144 -24.16 -18.56 9.70
N LEU A 145 -24.66 -18.46 8.46
CA LEU A 145 -23.92 -17.92 7.31
C LEU A 145 -23.67 -16.41 7.43
N LEU A 146 -24.62 -15.68 8.00
CA LEU A 146 -24.46 -14.27 8.31
C LEU A 146 -23.36 -14.08 9.37
N HIS A 147 -23.40 -14.84 10.46
CA HIS A 147 -22.37 -14.80 11.50
C HIS A 147 -20.99 -15.20 10.97
N LEU A 148 -20.92 -16.18 10.06
CA LEU A 148 -19.69 -16.51 9.35
C LEU A 148 -19.17 -15.32 8.53
N THR A 149 -20.07 -14.63 7.82
CA THR A 149 -19.74 -13.44 7.02
C THR A 149 -19.23 -12.29 7.88
N GLU A 150 -19.83 -12.04 9.03
CA GLU A 150 -19.35 -11.07 10.02
C GLU A 150 -17.93 -11.42 10.49
N LYS A 151 -17.70 -12.69 10.84
CA LYS A 151 -16.39 -13.18 11.27
C LYS A 151 -15.34 -12.96 10.19
N ILE A 152 -15.65 -13.32 8.94
CA ILE A 152 -14.74 -13.11 7.79
C ILE A 152 -14.45 -11.62 7.60
N THR A 153 -15.48 -10.77 7.65
CA THR A 153 -15.33 -9.31 7.53
C THR A 153 -14.45 -8.74 8.64
N PHE A 154 -14.64 -9.20 9.87
CA PHE A 154 -13.81 -8.80 11.01
C PHE A 154 -12.34 -9.22 10.82
N TYR A 155 -12.07 -10.48 10.46
CA TYR A 155 -10.71 -10.95 10.20
C TYR A 155 -10.07 -10.23 9.02
N SER A 156 -10.84 -9.91 7.98
CA SER A 156 -10.38 -9.13 6.84
C SER A 156 -9.90 -7.75 7.29
N ARG A 157 -10.72 -7.02 8.07
CA ARG A 157 -10.36 -5.70 8.62
C ARG A 157 -9.16 -5.77 9.54
N LEU A 158 -9.09 -6.79 10.40
CA LEU A 158 -7.94 -7.02 11.27
C LEU A 158 -6.66 -7.25 10.44
N SER A 159 -6.75 -8.06 9.38
CA SER A 159 -5.63 -8.31 8.47
C SER A 159 -5.20 -7.06 7.71
N ALA A 160 -6.14 -6.18 7.35
CA ALA A 160 -5.84 -4.88 6.74
C ALA A 160 -5.04 -3.98 7.69
N LEU A 161 -5.46 -3.87 8.95
CA LEU A 161 -4.75 -3.10 9.98
C LEU A 161 -3.37 -3.69 10.28
N ALA A 162 -3.27 -5.02 10.33
CA ALA A 162 -1.99 -5.71 10.48
C ALA A 162 -1.05 -5.40 9.30
N LEU A 163 -1.54 -5.51 8.05
CA LEU A 163 -0.76 -5.16 6.85
C LEU A 163 -0.28 -3.71 6.89
N LEU A 164 -1.16 -2.76 7.24
CA LEU A 164 -0.82 -1.34 7.34
C LEU A 164 0.25 -1.09 8.42
N SER A 165 0.12 -1.70 9.59
CA SER A 165 1.10 -1.53 10.67
C SER A 165 2.49 -2.08 10.29
N VAL A 166 2.55 -3.25 9.66
CA VAL A 166 3.80 -3.84 9.14
C VAL A 166 4.45 -2.92 8.10
N LEU A 167 3.66 -2.40 7.16
CA LEU A 167 4.16 -1.47 6.14
C LEU A 167 4.73 -0.19 6.77
N CYS A 168 4.02 0.42 7.70
CA CYS A 168 4.47 1.60 8.43
C CYS A 168 5.80 1.35 9.17
N ILE A 169 5.89 0.25 9.93
CA ILE A 169 7.11 -0.13 10.66
C ILE A 169 8.28 -0.37 9.69
N SER A 170 8.03 -1.05 8.57
CA SER A 170 9.06 -1.31 7.55
C SER A 170 9.60 -0.02 6.93
N ILE A 171 8.73 0.94 6.62
CA ILE A 171 9.10 2.24 6.05
C ILE A 171 9.88 3.06 7.09
N LEU A 172 9.41 3.13 8.33
CA LEU A 172 10.10 3.83 9.41
C LEU A 172 11.50 3.26 9.64
N THR A 173 11.62 1.93 9.73
CA THR A 173 12.91 1.25 9.90
C THR A 173 13.85 1.55 8.73
N ALA A 174 13.36 1.52 7.49
CA ALA A 174 14.16 1.86 6.32
C ALA A 174 14.65 3.31 6.32
N VAL A 175 13.79 4.26 6.72
CA VAL A 175 14.14 5.68 6.84
C VAL A 175 15.18 5.90 7.94
N ILE A 176 14.96 5.34 9.14
CA ILE A 176 15.89 5.44 10.26
C ILE A 176 17.26 4.85 9.88
N TYR A 177 17.27 3.65 9.30
CA TYR A 177 18.50 3.01 8.85
C TYR A 177 19.27 3.89 7.85
N ARG A 178 18.56 4.52 6.91
CA ARG A 178 19.14 5.41 5.92
C ARG A 178 19.73 6.67 6.55
N ASP A 179 19.00 7.28 7.47
CA ASP A 179 19.46 8.51 8.14
C ASP A 179 20.68 8.24 9.01
N CYS A 180 20.71 7.10 9.73
CA CYS A 180 21.88 6.65 10.47
C CYS A 180 23.08 6.39 9.55
N LYS A 181 22.89 5.63 8.46
CA LYS A 181 23.96 5.32 7.49
C LYS A 181 24.53 6.58 6.84
N ASN A 182 23.67 7.53 6.47
CA ASN A 182 24.08 8.80 5.86
C ASN A 182 24.87 9.67 6.83
N ARG A 183 24.51 9.67 8.14
CA ARG A 183 25.30 10.38 9.16
C ARG A 183 26.70 9.77 9.32
N THR A 184 26.83 8.44 9.31
CA THR A 184 28.14 7.77 9.39
C THR A 184 29.02 8.07 8.18
N LEU A 185 28.46 8.06 6.97
CA LEU A 185 29.21 8.40 5.75
C LEU A 185 29.74 9.84 5.77
N LYS A 186 28.93 10.80 6.23
CA LYS A 186 29.36 12.20 6.37
C LYS A 186 30.49 12.40 7.39
N GLN A 187 30.54 11.57 8.42
CA GLN A 187 31.62 11.62 9.42
C GLN A 187 32.93 11.03 8.90
N LEU A 188 32.87 10.01 8.02
CA LEU A 188 34.05 9.46 7.35
C LEU A 188 34.64 10.46 6.33
N ASP A 189 33.79 11.05 5.49
CA ASP A 189 34.21 12.03 4.48
C ASP A 189 34.94 13.24 5.10
N LYS A 190 34.42 13.76 6.22
CA LYS A 190 35.07 14.84 6.98
C LYS A 190 36.39 14.43 7.66
N ARG A 191 36.63 13.14 7.90
CA ARG A 191 37.87 12.65 8.52
C ARG A 191 38.99 12.46 7.52
N ASP A 192 38.69 12.30 6.23
CA ASP A 192 39.69 12.15 5.16
C ASP A 192 40.15 13.51 4.58
N GLU A 193 39.37 14.58 4.75
CA GLU A 193 39.71 15.96 4.33
C GLU A 193 40.93 16.62 5.04
N PRO A 194 41.29 16.35 6.33
CA PRO A 194 42.43 17.00 6.98
C PRO A 194 43.80 16.50 6.49
N THR A 195 43.88 15.39 5.75
CA THR A 195 45.18 14.77 5.38
C THR A 195 45.76 15.33 4.07
N GLN A 196 44.96 16.02 3.25
CA GLN A 196 45.43 16.56 1.97
C GLN A 196 46.10 17.95 2.08
N GLN A 197 45.83 18.72 3.13
CA GLN A 197 46.48 20.03 3.34
C GLN A 197 47.89 19.92 3.94
N THR A 198 48.17 18.85 4.69
CA THR A 198 49.50 18.63 5.32
C THR A 198 50.53 18.05 4.34
N SER A 199 50.10 17.39 3.26
CA SER A 199 51.02 16.76 2.29
C SER A 199 51.50 17.71 1.19
N LEU A 200 50.75 18.79 0.87
CA LEU A 200 51.22 19.80 -0.10
C LEU A 200 52.19 20.82 0.50
N SER A 201 52.10 21.11 1.81
CA SER A 201 53.01 22.08 2.47
C SER A 201 54.40 21.53 2.77
N SER A 202 54.61 20.20 2.72
CA SER A 202 55.91 19.58 3.03
C SER A 202 56.82 19.45 1.80
N SER A 203 56.32 19.74 0.59
CA SER A 203 57.10 19.59 -0.65
C SER A 203 57.79 20.88 -1.12
N GLU A 204 57.64 22.00 -0.41
CA GLU A 204 58.19 23.31 -0.84
C GLU A 204 59.44 23.77 -0.08
N VAL A 205 60.00 22.96 0.83
CA VAL A 205 61.21 23.29 1.60
C VAL A 205 62.29 22.22 1.38
N GLN A 206 62.87 22.16 0.19
CA GLN A 206 64.26 21.69 -0.02
C GLN A 206 64.72 22.03 -1.45
N ARG A 207 65.17 23.25 -1.70
CA ARG A 207 66.00 23.57 -2.88
C ARG A 207 67.25 24.32 -2.40
N PRO A 208 68.43 23.68 -2.35
CA PRO A 208 69.67 24.35 -1.98
C PRO A 208 70.16 25.22 -3.15
N SER A 209 70.59 26.42 -2.80
CA SER A 209 71.33 27.36 -3.64
C SER A 209 72.72 26.82 -3.95
N VAL A 210 73.02 26.66 -5.23
CA VAL A 210 74.37 26.74 -5.83
C VAL A 210 74.27 27.68 -7.01
#